data_AF-A0A369AJJ7-F1
#
_entry.id   AF-A0A369AJJ7-F1
#
_cell.length_a   1.000
_cell.length_b   1.000
_cell.length_c   1.000
_cell.angle_alpha   90.00
_cell.angle_beta   90.00
_cell.angle_gamma   90.00
#
_symmetry.space_group_name_H-M   'P 1'
#
loop_
_entity.id
_entity.type
_entity.pdbx_description
1 polymer ?
#
loop_
_entity_poly.entity_id
_entity_poly.type
_entity_poly.pdbx_seq_one_letter_code
_entity_poly.pdbx_strand_id
1 'polypeptide(L)'
;MKRPTPSKRIHLARQGVLYSLILCSLILGLGGVGFWALDPQIETFSDGLWLAFTTAATVGYGDLVPSTHFSRMFAVIVVLLGLAVLSIATASLAAIFVEKDVEVEENQLENDLMLELIRLREDVRMLRTEVRALRDRIE
;
A
#
# COMPACT_ATOMS: atom_id res chain seq x y z
N MET A 1 4.03 10.05 -23.80
CA MET A 1 4.06 9.68 -22.37
C MET A 1 3.24 8.39 -22.20
N LYS A 2 3.89 7.22 -22.12
CA LYS A 2 3.19 5.91 -22.05
C LYS A 2 2.58 5.74 -20.65
N ARG A 3 1.25 5.70 -20.56
CA ARG A 3 0.55 5.37 -19.30
C ARG A 3 0.92 3.93 -18.90
N PRO A 4 1.38 3.68 -17.67
CA PRO A 4 1.67 2.32 -17.23
C PRO A 4 0.37 1.49 -17.21
N THR A 5 0.45 0.26 -17.70
CA THR A 5 -0.66 -0.70 -17.78
C THR A 5 -1.14 -1.13 -16.38
N PRO A 6 -2.44 -1.44 -16.18
CA PRO A 6 -3.05 -1.72 -14.87
C PRO A 6 -2.33 -2.82 -14.07
N SER A 7 -1.82 -3.87 -14.75
CA SER A 7 -1.11 -4.98 -14.08
C SER A 7 0.21 -4.61 -13.38
N LYS A 8 0.81 -3.45 -13.70
CA LYS A 8 2.07 -3.00 -13.10
C LYS A 8 1.86 -2.31 -11.76
N ARG A 9 0.71 -1.67 -11.54
CA ARG A 9 0.45 -0.93 -10.31
C ARG A 9 0.17 -1.89 -9.13
N ILE A 10 -0.63 -2.94 -9.35
CA ILE A 10 -0.93 -3.98 -8.36
C ILE A 10 0.35 -4.71 -7.92
N HIS A 11 1.27 -4.94 -8.86
CA HIS A 11 2.57 -5.53 -8.54
C HIS A 11 3.41 -4.61 -7.65
N LEU A 12 3.42 -3.30 -7.88
CA LEU A 12 4.17 -2.34 -7.07
C LEU A 12 3.59 -2.25 -5.65
N ALA A 13 2.26 -2.25 -5.49
CA ALA A 13 1.62 -2.19 -4.19
C ALA A 13 1.80 -3.51 -3.39
N ARG A 14 1.66 -4.67 -4.05
CA ARG A 14 1.93 -5.99 -3.44
C ARG A 14 3.40 -6.16 -3.05
N GLN A 15 4.31 -5.65 -3.89
CA GLN A 15 5.74 -5.60 -3.57
C GLN A 15 6.00 -4.65 -2.40
N GLY A 16 5.32 -3.50 -2.31
CA GLY A 16 5.42 -2.57 -1.19
C GLY A 16 5.08 -3.21 0.15
N VAL A 17 3.98 -3.97 0.22
CA VAL A 17 3.64 -4.75 1.42
C VAL A 17 4.70 -5.80 1.73
N LEU A 18 5.16 -6.56 0.74
CA LEU A 18 6.20 -7.58 0.95
C LEU A 18 7.52 -6.97 1.46
N TYR A 19 7.95 -5.84 0.89
CA TYR A 19 9.13 -5.11 1.34
C TYR A 19 8.96 -4.56 2.75
N SER A 20 7.77 -4.04 3.10
CA SER A 20 7.47 -3.57 4.46
C SER A 20 7.52 -4.70 5.50
N LEU A 21 7.06 -5.91 5.14
CA LEU A 21 7.13 -7.10 6.01
C LEU A 21 8.57 -7.61 6.17
N ILE A 22 9.34 -7.67 5.09
CA ILE A 22 10.77 -8.04 5.16
C ILE A 22 11.55 -7.03 5.98
N LEU A 23 11.30 -5.73 5.78
CA LEU A 23 11.93 -4.66 6.55
C LEU A 23 11.54 -4.74 8.03
N CYS A 24 10.27 -5.02 8.34
CA CYS A 24 9.80 -5.25 9.70
C CYS A 24 10.53 -6.42 10.36
N SER A 25 10.60 -7.57 9.68
CA SER A 25 11.30 -8.76 10.17
C SER A 25 12.79 -8.47 10.40
N LEU A 26 13.44 -7.72 9.50
CA LEU A 26 14.83 -7.32 9.63
C LEU A 26 15.05 -6.40 10.85
N ILE A 27 14.20 -5.38 11.04
CA ILE A 27 14.30 -4.45 12.17
C ILE A 27 14.04 -5.17 13.49
N LEU A 28 13.05 -6.06 13.55
CA LEU A 28 12.78 -6.85 14.74
C LEU A 28 13.93 -7.81 15.07
N GLY A 29 14.49 -8.48 14.05
CA GLY A 29 15.67 -9.34 14.22
C GLY A 29 16.89 -8.56 14.72
N LEU A 30 17.21 -7.43 14.09
CA LEU A 30 18.31 -6.55 14.51
C LEU A 30 18.07 -5.94 15.89
N GLY A 31 16.83 -5.54 16.18
CA GLY A 31 16.40 -5.06 17.49
C GLY A 31 16.60 -6.12 18.57
N GLY A 32 16.18 -7.37 18.29
CA GLY A 32 16.34 -8.49 19.21
C GLY A 32 17.79 -8.85 19.48
N VAL A 33 18.62 -8.90 18.43
CA VAL A 33 20.09 -9.08 18.58
C VAL A 33 20.68 -7.92 19.37
N GLY A 34 20.27 -6.68 19.08
CA GLY A 34 20.74 -5.49 19.76
C GLY A 34 20.43 -5.53 21.26
N PHE A 35 19.19 -5.83 21.64
CA PHE A 35 18.80 -5.94 23.04
C PHE A 35 19.51 -7.09 23.76
N TRP A 36 19.63 -8.25 23.13
CA TRP A 36 20.38 -9.38 23.68
C TRP A 36 21.88 -9.08 23.88
N ALA A 37 22.50 -8.29 23.00
CA ALA A 37 23.91 -7.93 23.11
C ALA A 37 24.18 -6.75 24.05
N LEU A 38 23.24 -5.80 24.17
CA LEU A 38 23.40 -4.55 24.92
C LEU A 38 22.90 -4.65 26.36
N ASP A 39 22.04 -5.62 26.67
CA ASP A 39 21.42 -5.75 27.98
C ASP A 39 21.78 -7.07 28.66
N PRO A 40 22.58 -7.05 29.76
CA PRO A 40 22.95 -8.25 30.50
C PRO A 40 21.76 -8.98 31.14
N GLN A 41 20.61 -8.32 31.34
CA GLN A 41 19.42 -8.95 31.90
C GLN A 41 18.65 -9.81 30.89
N ILE A 42 18.99 -9.71 29.60
CA ILE A 42 18.34 -10.47 28.55
C ILE A 42 19.18 -11.72 28.29
N GLU A 43 18.78 -12.82 28.90
CA GLU A 43 19.54 -14.07 28.88
C GLU A 43 19.43 -14.79 27.54
N THR A 44 18.27 -14.70 26.88
CA THR A 44 18.01 -15.41 25.62
C THR A 44 17.72 -14.48 24.45
N PHE A 45 18.05 -14.93 23.24
CA PHE A 45 17.70 -14.21 22.02
C PHE A 45 16.17 -14.05 21.86
N SER A 46 15.39 -15.02 22.32
CA SER A 46 13.91 -14.93 22.31
C SER A 46 13.41 -13.77 23.16
N ASP A 47 14.00 -13.53 24.33
CA ASP A 47 13.60 -12.43 25.21
C ASP A 47 13.97 -11.08 24.59
N GLY A 48 15.14 -11.01 23.93
CA GLY A 48 15.53 -9.83 23.15
C GLY A 48 14.58 -9.54 22.00
N LEU A 49 14.18 -10.57 21.24
CA LEU A 49 13.22 -10.44 20.14
C LEU A 49 11.83 -10.05 20.64
N TRP A 50 11.39 -10.60 21.77
CA TRP A 50 10.13 -10.23 22.42
C TRP A 50 10.14 -8.77 22.89
N LEU A 51 11.23 -8.32 23.51
CA LEU A 51 11.40 -6.92 23.90
C LEU A 51 11.39 -5.99 22.67
N ALA A 52 12.08 -6.38 21.59
CA ALA A 52 12.07 -5.62 20.34
C ALA A 52 10.66 -5.52 19.75
N PHE A 53 9.91 -6.63 19.73
CA PHE A 53 8.55 -6.68 19.23
C PHE A 53 7.59 -5.81 20.03
N THR A 54 7.56 -5.98 21.36
CA THR A 54 6.67 -5.21 22.25
C THR A 54 7.01 -3.72 22.24
N THR A 55 8.29 -3.37 22.10
CA THR A 55 8.75 -1.97 21.98
C THR A 55 8.38 -1.36 20.63
N ALA A 56 8.66 -2.07 19.53
CA ALA A 56 8.34 -1.59 18.17
C ALA A 56 6.83 -1.46 17.94
N ALA A 57 6.03 -2.34 18.54
CA ALA A 57 4.57 -2.28 18.54
C ALA A 57 3.98 -1.27 19.53
N THR A 58 4.82 -0.58 20.33
CA THR A 58 4.41 0.37 21.38
C THR A 58 3.50 -0.22 22.47
N VAL A 59 3.51 -1.55 22.63
CA VAL A 59 2.71 -2.26 23.64
C VAL A 59 3.35 -2.15 25.02
N GLY A 60 4.64 -2.47 25.12
CA GLY A 60 5.45 -2.34 26.34
C GLY A 60 4.81 -2.96 27.59
N TYR A 61 4.60 -4.28 27.62
CA TYR A 61 4.00 -4.97 28.76
C TYR A 61 4.75 -4.74 30.09
N GLY A 62 6.05 -4.45 30.02
CA GLY A 62 6.88 -4.15 31.19
C GLY A 62 7.38 -5.39 31.93
N ASP A 63 7.18 -6.57 31.35
CA ASP A 63 7.75 -7.85 31.78
C ASP A 63 9.27 -7.90 31.54
N LEU A 64 9.72 -7.39 30.40
CA LEU A 64 11.10 -7.17 30.04
C LEU A 64 11.31 -5.68 29.77
N VAL A 65 12.37 -5.09 30.35
CA VAL A 65 12.69 -3.67 30.17
C VAL A 65 14.19 -3.47 30.04
N PRO A 66 14.64 -2.49 29.23
CA PRO A 66 16.05 -2.16 29.12
C PRO A 66 16.60 -1.63 30.46
N SER A 67 17.56 -2.35 31.02
CA SER A 67 18.17 -2.10 32.32
C SER A 67 19.32 -1.07 32.23
N THR A 68 20.09 -1.10 31.14
CA THR A 68 21.28 -0.26 30.97
C THR A 68 20.99 1.07 30.27
N HIS A 69 21.84 2.08 30.49
CA HIS A 69 21.70 3.36 29.79
C HIS A 69 21.81 3.21 28.26
N PHE A 70 22.67 2.30 27.79
CA PHE A 70 22.84 2.03 26.37
C PHE A 70 21.63 1.30 25.76
N SER A 71 21.09 0.28 26.44
CA SER A 71 19.90 -0.44 25.95
C SER A 71 18.66 0.46 25.94
N ARG A 72 18.55 1.41 26.88
CA ARG A 72 17.48 2.44 26.87
C ARG A 72 17.59 3.40 25.69
N MET A 73 18.80 3.88 25.38
CA MET A 73 19.00 4.74 24.21
C MET A 73 18.72 3.99 22.90
N PHE A 74 19.11 2.72 22.83
CA PHE A 74 18.76 1.84 21.72
C PHE A 74 17.24 1.63 21.58
N ALA A 75 16.52 1.47 22.70
CA ALA A 75 15.08 1.32 22.69
C ALA A 75 14.36 2.51 22.04
N VAL A 76 14.83 3.75 22.28
CA VAL A 76 14.27 4.94 21.61
C VAL A 76 14.39 4.83 20.08
N ILE A 77 15.53 4.35 19.58
CA ILE A 77 15.75 4.14 18.15
C ILE A 77 14.80 3.06 17.62
N VAL A 78 14.63 1.95 18.36
CA VAL A 78 13.71 0.86 17.98
C VAL A 78 12.26 1.34 17.92
N VAL A 79 11.81 2.20 18.84
CA VAL A 79 10.48 2.82 18.79
C VAL A 79 10.30 3.65 17.51
N LEU A 80 11.26 4.52 17.19
CA LEU A 80 11.18 5.35 15.99
C LEU A 80 11.14 4.50 14.71
N LEU A 81 11.96 3.45 14.64
CA LEU A 81 11.96 2.52 13.51
C LEU A 81 10.67 1.70 13.43
N GLY A 82 10.14 1.24 14.56
CA GLY A 82 8.88 0.50 14.63
C GLY A 82 7.71 1.33 14.11
N LEU A 83 7.60 2.58 14.57
CA LEU A 83 6.58 3.52 14.07
C LEU A 83 6.72 3.80 12.58
N ALA A 84 7.95 4.00 12.08
CA ALA A 84 8.19 4.22 10.65
C ALA A 84 7.75 3.02 9.80
N VAL A 85 8.09 1.80 10.20
CA VAL A 85 7.70 0.60 9.47
C VAL A 85 6.20 0.35 9.53
N LEU A 86 5.57 0.50 10.70
CA LEU A 86 4.11 0.38 10.82
C LEU A 86 3.40 1.41 9.94
N SER A 87 3.90 2.64 9.86
CA SER A 87 3.38 3.68 8.97
C SER A 87 3.48 3.29 7.50
N ILE A 88 4.64 2.77 7.07
CA ILE A 88 4.86 2.33 5.68
C ILE A 88 3.97 1.13 5.33
N ALA A 89 3.84 0.16 6.25
CA ALA A 89 2.98 -1.01 6.06
C ALA A 89 1.52 -0.59 5.91
N THR A 90 1.05 0.32 6.78
CA THR A 90 -0.31 0.87 6.72
C THR A 90 -0.55 1.65 5.42
N ALA A 91 0.39 2.51 5.02
CA ALA A 91 0.30 3.25 3.76
C ALA A 91 0.29 2.32 2.53
N SER A 92 1.11 1.25 2.56
CA SER A 92 1.16 0.25 1.49
C SER A 92 -0.17 -0.50 1.38
N LEU A 93 -0.77 -0.84 2.53
CA LEU A 93 -2.09 -1.46 2.56
C LEU A 93 -3.14 -0.50 1.99
N ALA A 94 -3.18 0.75 2.45
CA ALA A 94 -4.12 1.75 1.95
C ALA A 94 -3.98 1.96 0.43
N ALA A 95 -2.76 1.97 -0.10
CA ALA A 95 -2.51 2.08 -1.54
C ALA A 95 -3.17 0.92 -2.34
N ILE A 96 -3.16 -0.30 -1.81
CA ILE A 96 -3.82 -1.45 -2.46
C ILE A 96 -5.35 -1.25 -2.54
N PHE A 97 -5.96 -0.72 -1.48
CA PHE A 97 -7.40 -0.46 -1.45
C PHE A 97 -7.78 0.64 -2.44
N VAL A 98 -7.07 1.78 -2.38
CA VAL A 98 -7.30 2.92 -3.28
C VAL A 98 -7.09 2.51 -4.75
N GLU A 99 -6.07 1.71 -5.05
CA GLU A 99 -5.82 1.27 -6.41
C GLU A 99 -6.96 0.41 -6.98
N LYS A 100 -7.52 -0.49 -6.17
CA LYS A 100 -8.70 -1.28 -6.56
C LYS A 100 -9.91 -0.41 -6.83
N ASP A 101 -10.17 0.57 -5.97
CA ASP A 101 -11.31 1.47 -6.14
C ASP A 101 -11.17 2.29 -7.43
N VAL A 102 -9.96 2.81 -7.70
CA VAL A 102 -9.66 3.55 -8.94
C VAL A 102 -9.79 2.66 -10.18
N GLU A 103 -9.34 1.40 -10.13
CA GLU A 103 -9.48 0.47 -11.27
C GLU A 103 -10.95 0.14 -11.57
N VAL A 104 -11.79 0.00 -10.54
CA VAL A 104 -13.23 -0.21 -10.75
C VAL A 104 -13.87 1.03 -11.37
N GLU A 105 -13.54 2.23 -10.88
CA GLU A 105 -14.09 3.49 -11.40
C GLU A 105 -13.64 3.76 -12.85
N GLU A 106 -12.37 3.53 -13.18
CA GLU A 106 -11.86 3.65 -14.56
C GLU A 106 -12.59 2.71 -15.53
N ASN A 107 -12.82 1.46 -15.12
CA ASN A 107 -13.55 0.48 -15.93
C ASN A 107 -15.03 0.86 -16.11
N GLN A 108 -15.67 1.44 -15.09
CA GLN A 108 -17.04 1.94 -15.21
C GLN A 108 -17.13 3.12 -16.18
N LEU A 109 -16.23 4.09 -16.04
CA LEU A 109 -16.12 5.23 -16.96
C LEU A 109 -15.87 4.80 -18.41
N GLU A 110 -14.99 3.83 -18.64
CA GLU A 110 -14.72 3.32 -19.99
C GLU A 110 -15.97 2.69 -20.62
N ASN A 111 -16.72 1.88 -19.86
CA ASN A 111 -17.96 1.28 -20.33
C ASN A 111 -19.05 2.32 -20.63
N ASP A 112 -19.23 3.31 -19.75
CA ASP A 112 -20.21 4.38 -19.95
C ASP A 112 -19.89 5.22 -21.20
N LEU A 113 -18.61 5.56 -21.39
CA LEU A 113 -18.14 6.30 -22.56
C LEU A 113 -18.36 5.49 -23.86
N MET A 114 -18.15 4.18 -23.82
CA MET A 114 -18.40 3.28 -24.95
C MET A 114 -19.89 3.25 -25.33
N LEU A 115 -20.79 3.24 -24.35
CA LEU A 115 -22.23 3.30 -24.59
C LEU A 115 -22.64 4.64 -25.20
N GLU A 116 -22.09 5.74 -24.68
CA GLU A 116 -22.35 7.08 -25.21
C GLU A 116 -21.87 7.24 -26.66
N LEU A 117 -20.70 6.69 -27.00
CA LEU A 117 -20.19 6.66 -28.37
C LEU A 117 -21.09 5.87 -29.32
N ILE A 118 -21.64 4.73 -28.87
CA ILE A 118 -22.59 3.94 -29.67
C ILE A 118 -23.84 4.77 -29.97
N ARG A 119 -24.39 5.42 -28.93
CA ARG A 119 -25.58 6.27 -29.05
C ARG A 119 -25.37 7.46 -29.97
N LEU A 120 -24.29 8.22 -29.79
CA LEU A 120 -23.93 9.35 -30.66
C LEU A 120 -23.75 8.91 -32.12
N ARG A 121 -23.16 7.73 -32.34
CA ARG A 121 -22.97 7.19 -33.70
C ARG A 121 -24.29 6.80 -34.35
N GLU A 122 -25.25 6.33 -33.56
CA GLU A 122 -26.60 6.02 -34.02
C GLU A 122 -27.37 7.29 -34.41
N ASP A 123 -27.34 8.31 -33.56
CA ASP A 123 -27.97 9.62 -33.82
C ASP A 123 -27.41 10.26 -35.11
N VAL A 124 -26.08 10.24 -35.30
CA VAL A 124 -25.42 10.74 -36.53
C VAL A 124 -25.87 9.98 -37.78
N ARG A 125 -26.09 8.66 -37.68
CA ARG A 125 -26.61 7.86 -38.80
C ARG A 125 -28.04 8.26 -39.14
N MET A 126 -28.89 8.43 -38.13
CA MET A 126 -30.30 8.81 -38.28
C MET A 126 -30.44 10.17 -38.97
N LEU A 127 -29.72 11.18 -38.48
CA LEU A 127 -29.68 12.52 -39.07
C LEU A 127 -29.23 12.47 -40.54
N ARG A 128 -28.19 11.69 -40.86
CA ARG A 128 -27.75 11.51 -42.26
C ARG A 128 -28.81 10.89 -43.14
N THR A 129 -29.60 9.94 -42.64
CA THR A 129 -30.70 9.34 -43.41
C THR A 129 -31.86 10.31 -43.62
N GLU A 130 -32.23 11.09 -42.61
CA GLU A 130 -33.29 12.11 -42.74
C GLU A 130 -32.92 13.21 -43.73
N VAL A 131 -31.68 13.72 -43.65
CA VAL A 131 -31.18 14.73 -44.60
C VAL A 131 -31.20 14.21 -46.04
N ARG A 132 -30.85 12.94 -46.27
CA ARG A 132 -30.95 12.31 -47.60
C ARG A 132 -32.40 12.23 -48.07
N ALA A 133 -33.30 11.73 -47.22
CA ALA A 133 -34.71 11.61 -47.57
C ALA A 133 -35.37 12.97 -47.87
N LEU A 134 -34.97 14.04 -47.18
CA LEU A 134 -35.44 15.40 -47.46
C LEU A 134 -34.85 15.95 -48.77
N ARG A 135 -33.57 15.68 -49.06
CA ARG A 135 -32.96 16.10 -50.33
C ARG A 135 -33.66 15.47 -51.53
N ASP A 136 -33.94 14.16 -51.46
CA ASP A 136 -34.61 13.41 -52.54
C ASP A 136 -36.08 13.84 -52.75
N ARG A 137 -36.67 14.61 -51.82
CA ARG A 137 -38.02 15.19 -51.97
C ARG A 137 -38.05 16.56 -52.64
N ILE A 138 -36.90 17.23 -52.72
CA ILE A 138 -36.78 18.58 -53.27
C ILE A 138 -36.27 18.53 -54.73
N GLU A 139 -35.53 17.48 -55.10
CA GLU A 139 -35.22 17.12 -56.49
C GLU A 139 -36.40 16.42 -57.18
#